data_AF-A0A819IUL1-F1
#
_entry.id   AF-A0A819IUL1-F1
#
_cell.length_a   1.000
_cell.length_b   1.000
_cell.length_c   1.000
_cell.angle_alpha   90.00
_cell.angle_beta   90.00
_cell.angle_gamma   90.00
#
_symmetry.space_group_name_H-M   'P 1'
#
loop_
_entity.id
_entity.type
_entity.pdbx_description
1 polymer ?
#
loop_
_entity_poly.entity_id
_entity_poly.type
_entity_poly.pdbx_seq_one_letter_code
_entity_poly.pdbx_strand_id
1 'polypeptide(L)'
;QRPSKSFWVILRLVLFVLVIEFIEAVETALTVPILTSLHVDESYYSMAWLISPILGFFLQPIVGMWSDTCKCQWGRRRPFILAFAIGAYIGIALLLNSSDFGELFGDSTASETIPIRAVVLTAVGVTLIDFCADSANAPIRAYLIDTTNPSDQERGFNIHAILGK
;
A
#
# COMPACT_ATOMS: atom_id res chain seq x y z
N GLN A 1 -20.63 -28.67 -4.29
CA GLN A 1 -19.58 -28.38 -5.29
C GLN A 1 -19.67 -26.89 -5.64
N ARG A 2 -18.69 -26.08 -5.23
CA ARG A 2 -18.68 -24.64 -5.56
C ARG A 2 -18.26 -24.49 -7.03
N PRO A 3 -18.97 -23.70 -7.86
CA PRO A 3 -18.67 -23.60 -9.29
C PRO A 3 -17.24 -23.07 -9.47
N SER A 4 -16.43 -23.74 -10.31
CA SER A 4 -15.08 -23.28 -10.60
C SER A 4 -15.17 -21.90 -11.25
N LYS A 5 -14.65 -20.88 -10.59
CA LYS A 5 -14.52 -19.56 -11.21
C LYS A 5 -13.45 -19.69 -12.29
N SER A 6 -13.71 -19.08 -13.45
CA SER A 6 -12.78 -19.08 -14.59
C SER A 6 -11.37 -18.70 -14.12
N PHE A 7 -10.38 -19.51 -14.49
CA PHE A 7 -8.95 -19.31 -14.18
C PHE A 7 -8.50 -17.85 -14.40
N TRP A 8 -9.01 -17.21 -15.45
CA TRP A 8 -8.76 -15.80 -15.79
C TRP A 8 -9.16 -14.80 -14.71
N VAL A 9 -10.23 -15.08 -13.96
CA VAL A 9 -10.71 -14.22 -12.88
C VAL A 9 -9.79 -14.32 -11.67
N ILE A 10 -9.26 -15.52 -11.41
CA ILE A 10 -8.29 -15.75 -10.34
C ILE A 10 -6.96 -15.08 -10.71
N LEU A 11 -6.49 -15.29 -11.93
CA LEU A 11 -5.26 -14.70 -12.45
C LEU A 11 -5.26 -13.17 -12.36
N ARG A 12 -6.35 -12.50 -12.80
CA ARG A 12 -6.47 -11.03 -12.69
C ARG A 12 -6.38 -10.53 -11.26
N LEU A 13 -6.90 -11.28 -10.29
CA LEU A 13 -6.89 -10.87 -8.90
C LEU A 13 -5.53 -11.10 -8.24
N VAL A 14 -4.86 -12.21 -8.55
CA VAL A 14 -3.47 -12.45 -8.12
C VAL A 14 -2.53 -11.37 -8.67
N LEU A 15 -2.75 -10.91 -9.90
CA LEU A 15 -1.99 -9.80 -10.46
C LEU A 15 -2.15 -8.49 -9.66
N PHE A 16 -3.35 -8.17 -9.17
CA PHE A 16 -3.55 -6.98 -8.32
C PHE A 16 -2.82 -7.08 -6.97
N VAL A 17 -2.83 -8.27 -6.36
CA VAL A 17 -2.06 -8.54 -5.14
C VAL A 17 -0.58 -8.30 -5.37
N LEU A 18 -0.05 -8.91 -6.44
CA LEU A 18 1.36 -8.78 -6.80
C LEU A 18 1.77 -7.31 -7.03
N VAL A 19 0.88 -6.48 -7.57
CA VAL A 19 1.15 -5.04 -7.74
C VAL A 19 1.28 -4.32 -6.40
N ILE A 20 0.44 -4.61 -5.42
CA ILE A 20 0.50 -3.96 -4.10
C ILE A 20 1.80 -4.35 -3.37
N GLU A 21 2.12 -5.64 -3.33
CA GLU A 21 3.35 -6.16 -2.71
C GLU A 21 4.60 -5.60 -3.39
N PHE A 22 4.57 -5.47 -4.72
CA PHE A 22 5.67 -4.85 -5.48
C PHE A 22 5.84 -3.36 -5.11
N ILE A 23 4.74 -2.63 -4.93
CA ILE A 23 4.80 -1.21 -4.52
C ILE A 23 5.39 -1.08 -3.11
N GLU A 24 4.96 -1.92 -2.16
CA GLU A 24 5.51 -1.97 -0.80
C GLU A 24 7.02 -2.28 -0.80
N ALA A 25 7.45 -3.26 -1.61
CA ALA A 25 8.87 -3.57 -1.75
C ALA A 25 9.69 -2.40 -2.33
N VAL A 26 9.14 -1.68 -3.31
CA VAL A 26 9.79 -0.49 -3.90
C VAL A 26 9.83 0.66 -2.91
N GLU A 27 8.77 0.87 -2.14
CA GLU A 27 8.68 1.87 -1.08
C GLU A 27 9.78 1.61 -0.04
N THR A 28 9.84 0.42 0.54
CA THR A 28 10.88 0.04 1.51
C THR A 28 12.31 0.24 0.96
N ALA A 29 12.53 -0.01 -0.34
CA ALA A 29 13.84 0.18 -0.98
C ALA A 29 14.22 1.65 -1.24
N LEU A 30 13.23 2.53 -1.47
CA LEU A 30 13.47 3.92 -1.91
C LEU A 30 13.21 4.96 -0.83
N THR A 31 12.44 4.65 0.20
CA THR A 31 12.09 5.59 1.29
C THR A 31 13.34 6.17 1.96
N VAL A 32 14.32 5.34 2.33
CA VAL A 32 15.55 5.81 2.99
C VAL A 32 16.43 6.67 2.06
N PRO A 33 16.77 6.24 0.82
CA PRO A 33 17.51 7.09 -0.12
C PRO A 33 16.84 8.44 -0.40
N ILE A 34 15.52 8.48 -0.51
CA ILE A 34 14.76 9.73 -0.76
C ILE A 34 14.79 10.64 0.46
N LEU A 35 14.64 10.12 1.68
CA LEU A 35 14.74 10.96 2.88
C LEU A 35 16.14 11.53 3.06
N THR A 36 17.19 10.75 2.79
CA THR A 36 18.57 11.21 2.84
C THR A 36 18.86 12.28 1.77
N SER A 37 18.27 12.18 0.56
CA SER A 37 18.45 13.21 -0.48
C SER A 37 17.77 14.54 -0.13
N LEU A 38 16.77 14.52 0.77
CA LEU A 38 16.12 15.70 1.33
C LEU A 38 16.86 16.29 2.55
N HIS A 39 18.10 15.86 2.83
CA HIS A 39 18.93 16.32 3.96
C HIS A 39 18.28 16.10 5.34
N VAL A 40 17.43 15.07 5.46
CA VAL A 40 16.82 14.71 6.75
C VAL A 40 17.81 13.84 7.54
N ASP A 41 18.08 14.18 8.79
CA ASP A 41 18.91 13.37 9.68
C ASP A 41 18.23 12.04 10.05
N GLU A 42 19.04 10.99 10.24
CA GLU A 42 18.57 9.64 10.61
C GLU A 42 17.72 9.62 11.89
N SER A 43 17.92 10.57 12.79
CA SER A 43 17.14 10.70 14.03
C SER A 43 15.64 10.93 13.78
N TYR A 44 15.29 11.56 12.65
CA TYR A 44 13.90 11.83 12.28
C TYR A 44 13.25 10.68 11.50
N TYR A 45 14.04 9.71 11.00
CA TYR A 45 13.51 8.56 10.25
C TYR A 45 12.58 7.74 11.13
N SER A 46 13.02 7.41 12.35
CA SER A 46 12.22 6.66 13.33
C SER A 46 10.91 7.37 13.70
N MET A 47 10.89 8.71 13.70
CA MET A 47 9.67 9.48 13.95
C MET A 47 8.71 9.41 12.76
N ALA A 48 9.22 9.55 11.54
CA ALA A 48 8.40 9.44 10.32
C ALA A 48 7.79 8.04 10.19
N TRP A 49 8.55 6.99 10.50
CA TRP A 49 8.09 5.61 10.47
C TRP A 49 7.03 5.29 11.54
N LEU A 50 7.00 6.04 12.65
CA LEU A 50 5.97 5.87 13.69
C LEU A 50 4.60 6.42 13.24
N ILE A 51 4.57 7.35 12.29
CA ILE A 51 3.33 7.96 11.78
C ILE A 51 2.46 6.90 11.10
N SER A 52 3.05 6.01 10.30
CA SER A 52 2.35 4.95 9.58
C SER A 52 1.51 4.03 10.49
N PRO A 53 2.04 3.38 11.53
CA PRO A 53 1.26 2.52 12.41
C PRO A 53 0.24 3.30 13.25
N ILE A 54 0.54 4.54 13.65
CA ILE A 54 -0.44 5.39 14.34
C ILE A 54 -1.64 5.66 13.44
N LEU A 55 -1.40 6.10 12.20
CA LEU A 55 -2.48 6.37 11.24
C LEU A 55 -3.22 5.08 10.84
N GLY A 56 -2.49 3.98 10.65
CA GLY A 56 -3.07 2.66 10.42
C GLY A 56 -4.05 2.27 11.51
N PHE A 57 -3.70 2.48 12.79
CA PHE A 57 -4.58 2.17 13.92
C PHE A 57 -5.92 2.93 13.88
N PHE A 58 -5.94 4.18 13.43
CA PHE A 58 -7.17 4.98 13.32
C PHE A 58 -7.93 4.72 12.02
N LEU A 59 -7.24 4.54 10.90
CA LEU A 59 -7.86 4.42 9.57
C LEU A 59 -8.38 3.01 9.28
N GLN A 60 -7.72 1.96 9.80
CA GLN A 60 -8.14 0.56 9.62
C GLN A 60 -9.60 0.31 10.05
N PRO A 61 -10.08 0.73 11.23
CA PRO A 61 -11.48 0.49 11.62
C PRO A 61 -12.47 1.26 10.76
N ILE A 62 -12.14 2.48 10.33
CA ILE A 62 -13.00 3.30 9.46
C ILE A 62 -13.19 2.61 8.12
N VAL A 63 -12.09 2.16 7.53
CA VAL A 63 -12.10 1.45 6.25
C VAL A 63 -12.76 0.08 6.37
N GLY A 64 -12.64 -0.61 7.50
CA GLY A 64 -13.42 -1.81 7.80
C GLY A 64 -14.94 -1.55 7.75
N MET A 65 -15.42 -0.48 8.40
CA MET A 65 -16.84 -0.11 8.37
C MET A 65 -17.32 0.28 6.96
N TRP A 66 -16.51 1.02 6.20
CA TRP A 66 -16.83 1.37 4.82
C TRP A 66 -16.86 0.15 3.90
N SER A 67 -15.95 -0.80 4.13
CA SER A 67 -15.91 -2.10 3.45
C SER A 67 -17.20 -2.89 3.66
N ASP A 68 -17.71 -2.91 4.88
CA ASP A 68 -18.92 -3.65 5.22
C ASP A 68 -20.21 -3.03 4.68
N THR A 69 -20.22 -1.71 4.49
CA THR A 69 -21.41 -0.98 4.03
C THR A 69 -21.54 -0.94 2.51
N CYS A 70 -20.48 -1.28 1.78
CA CYS A 70 -20.44 -1.12 0.33
C CYS A 70 -21.19 -2.24 -0.41
N LYS A 71 -22.28 -1.86 -1.08
CA LYS A 71 -23.16 -2.75 -1.88
C LYS A 71 -22.87 -2.65 -3.39
N CYS A 72 -21.60 -2.65 -3.80
CA CYS A 72 -21.24 -2.58 -5.21
C CYS A 72 -21.71 -3.82 -6.01
N GLN A 73 -22.25 -3.60 -7.20
CA GLN A 73 -22.76 -4.64 -8.10
C GLN A 73 -21.65 -5.57 -8.66
N TRP A 74 -20.37 -5.18 -8.53
CA TRP A 74 -19.20 -5.94 -8.99
C TRP A 74 -18.72 -7.02 -7.99
N GLY A 75 -19.41 -7.14 -6.85
CA GLY A 75 -19.08 -8.02 -5.73
C GLY A 75 -18.43 -7.28 -4.56
N ARG A 76 -18.67 -7.74 -3.33
CA ARG A 76 -18.34 -7.02 -2.09
C ARG A 76 -16.84 -6.76 -1.84
N ARG A 77 -15.93 -7.57 -2.41
CA ARG A 77 -14.49 -7.53 -2.09
C ARG A 77 -13.57 -6.97 -3.17
N ARG A 78 -14.00 -7.00 -4.44
CA ARG A 78 -13.20 -6.56 -5.60
C ARG A 78 -12.99 -5.04 -5.71
N PRO A 79 -14.00 -4.18 -5.48
CA PRO A 79 -13.80 -2.73 -5.59
C PRO A 79 -12.85 -2.20 -4.52
N PHE A 80 -12.78 -2.86 -3.35
CA PHE A 80 -11.83 -2.49 -2.29
C PHE A 80 -10.38 -2.80 -2.65
N ILE A 81 -10.10 -4.02 -3.13
CA ILE A 81 -8.74 -4.37 -3.58
C ILE A 81 -8.28 -3.41 -4.68
N LEU A 82 -9.17 -3.08 -5.62
CA LEU A 82 -8.85 -2.11 -6.68
C LEU A 82 -8.62 -0.69 -6.11
N ALA A 83 -9.45 -0.25 -5.17
CA ALA A 83 -9.30 1.06 -4.54
C ALA A 83 -7.97 1.17 -3.77
N PHE A 84 -7.56 0.12 -3.04
CA PHE A 84 -6.26 0.10 -2.37
C PHE A 84 -5.10 0.01 -3.35
N ALA A 85 -5.22 -0.75 -4.44
CA ALA A 85 -4.19 -0.77 -5.49
C ALA A 85 -3.99 0.61 -6.13
N ILE A 86 -5.09 1.35 -6.39
CA ILE A 86 -5.03 2.72 -6.88
C ILE A 86 -4.44 3.65 -5.82
N GLY A 87 -4.83 3.51 -4.54
CA GLY A 87 -4.28 4.28 -3.43
C GLY A 87 -2.77 4.10 -3.27
N ALA A 88 -2.29 2.85 -3.31
CA ALA A 88 -0.87 2.52 -3.27
C ALA A 88 -0.12 3.10 -4.48
N TYR A 89 -0.72 3.05 -5.67
CA TYR A 89 -0.15 3.67 -6.87
C TYR A 89 -0.03 5.20 -6.75
N ILE A 90 -1.02 5.86 -6.14
CA ILE A 90 -0.94 7.29 -5.84
C ILE A 90 0.15 7.57 -4.80
N GLY A 91 0.25 6.73 -3.77
CA GLY A 91 1.28 6.85 -2.74
C GLY A 91 2.70 6.76 -3.31
N ILE A 92 2.98 5.79 -4.19
CA ILE A 92 4.30 5.65 -4.81
C ILE A 92 4.58 6.81 -5.77
N ALA A 93 3.57 7.32 -6.48
CA ALA A 93 3.72 8.50 -7.33
C ALA A 93 4.08 9.74 -6.50
N LEU A 94 3.46 9.92 -5.32
CA LEU A 94 3.81 11.02 -4.40
C LEU A 94 5.22 10.88 -3.84
N LEU A 95 5.60 9.67 -3.44
CA LEU A 95 6.94 9.37 -2.91
C LEU A 95 8.04 9.69 -3.93
N LEU A 96 7.87 9.24 -5.17
CA LEU A 96 8.85 9.43 -6.24
C LEU A 96 8.95 10.87 -6.76
N ASN A 97 7.84 11.63 -6.72
CA ASN A 97 7.78 13.02 -7.21
C ASN A 97 7.74 14.04 -6.05
N SER A 98 8.17 13.62 -4.84
CA SER A 98 8.09 14.44 -3.63
C SER A 98 8.89 15.75 -3.73
N SER A 99 10.04 15.73 -4.41
CA SER A 99 10.86 16.92 -4.69
C SER A 99 10.13 17.94 -5.56
N ASP A 100 9.56 17.47 -6.67
CA ASP A 100 8.95 18.31 -7.70
C ASP A 100 7.65 18.94 -7.18
N PHE A 101 6.86 18.15 -6.45
CA PHE A 101 5.68 18.67 -5.75
C PHE A 101 6.08 19.62 -4.61
N GLY A 102 7.12 19.31 -3.84
CA GLY A 102 7.64 20.20 -2.79
C GLY A 102 8.01 21.57 -3.34
N GLU A 103 8.73 21.61 -4.47
CA GLU A 103 9.11 22.83 -5.17
C GLU A 103 7.87 23.60 -5.69
N LEU A 104 6.90 22.88 -6.27
CA LEU A 104 5.64 23.48 -6.73
C LEU A 104 4.87 24.16 -5.58
N PHE A 105 4.89 23.57 -4.39
CA PHE A 105 4.26 24.16 -3.22
C PHE A 105 5.09 25.30 -2.62
N GLY A 106 6.31 25.54 -3.06
CA GLY A 106 7.13 26.69 -2.67
C GLY A 106 8.32 26.35 -1.78
N ASP A 107 8.79 25.10 -1.75
CA ASP A 107 10.13 24.81 -1.24
C ASP A 107 11.17 25.35 -2.24
N SER A 108 12.14 26.11 -1.73
CA SER A 108 13.26 26.59 -2.54
C SER A 108 14.39 25.56 -2.50
N THR A 109 14.55 24.79 -3.58
CA THR A 109 15.62 23.79 -3.77
C THR A 109 17.04 24.39 -3.84
N ALA A 110 17.15 25.73 -3.87
CA ALA A 110 18.40 26.48 -3.94
C ALA A 110 19.05 26.78 -2.57
N SER A 111 18.40 26.47 -1.45
CA SER A 111 18.89 26.74 -0.10
C SER A 111 19.24 25.43 0.60
N GLU A 112 20.36 25.36 1.36
CA GLU A 112 20.79 24.20 2.19
C GLU A 112 19.82 23.86 3.35
N THR A 113 18.56 24.28 3.25
CA THR A 113 17.51 24.08 4.23
C THR A 113 16.67 22.87 3.88
N ILE A 114 16.30 22.09 4.89
CA ILE A 114 15.43 20.92 4.73
C ILE A 114 14.11 21.33 4.06
N PRO A 115 13.75 20.77 2.88
CA PRO A 115 12.49 21.05 2.20
C PRO A 115 11.33 20.35 2.93
N ILE A 116 10.76 21.04 3.92
CA ILE A 116 9.75 20.49 4.83
C ILE A 116 8.54 19.95 4.05
N ARG A 117 8.13 20.61 2.95
CA ARG A 117 6.94 20.19 2.19
C ARG A 117 7.22 18.90 1.42
N ALA A 118 8.40 18.78 0.81
CA ALA A 118 8.83 17.53 0.18
C ALA A 118 8.87 16.38 1.21
N VAL A 119 9.43 16.63 2.41
CA VAL A 119 9.49 15.62 3.49
C VAL A 119 8.09 15.19 3.95
N VAL A 120 7.17 16.15 4.13
CA VAL A 120 5.77 15.85 4.49
C VAL A 120 5.08 15.05 3.38
N LEU A 121 5.30 15.39 2.11
CA LEU A 121 4.74 14.65 0.98
C LEU A 121 5.29 13.21 0.91
N THR A 122 6.58 13.02 1.15
CA THR A 122 7.19 11.68 1.26
C THR A 122 6.54 10.90 2.40
N ALA A 123 6.41 11.49 3.59
CA ALA A 123 5.77 10.83 4.74
C ALA A 123 4.32 10.44 4.45
N VAL A 124 3.54 11.33 3.81
CA VAL A 124 2.17 11.03 3.39
C VAL A 124 2.13 9.90 2.36
N GLY A 125 3.05 9.91 1.39
CA GLY A 125 3.17 8.86 0.37
C GLY A 125 3.45 7.48 0.99
N VAL A 126 4.46 7.40 1.86
CA VAL A 126 4.82 6.18 2.62
C VAL A 126 3.62 5.67 3.42
N THR A 127 3.03 6.52 4.26
CA THR A 127 1.91 6.10 5.10
C THR A 127 0.69 5.66 4.27
N LEU A 128 0.45 6.28 3.12
CA LEU A 128 -0.63 5.84 2.23
C LEU A 128 -0.35 4.44 1.64
N ILE A 129 0.90 4.16 1.26
CA ILE A 129 1.32 2.84 0.77
C ILE A 129 1.13 1.79 1.87
N ASP A 130 1.71 2.02 3.04
CA ASP A 130 1.61 1.12 4.21
C ASP A 130 0.15 0.80 4.53
N PHE A 131 -0.66 1.86 4.61
CA PHE A 131 -2.09 1.73 4.89
C PHE A 131 -2.83 0.89 3.83
N CYS A 132 -2.52 1.11 2.55
CA CYS A 132 -3.15 0.35 1.46
C CYS A 132 -2.71 -1.12 1.46
N ALA A 133 -1.43 -1.39 1.72
CA ALA A 133 -0.89 -2.75 1.82
C ALA A 133 -1.54 -3.53 2.98
N ASP A 134 -1.53 -2.94 4.17
CA ASP A 134 -2.16 -3.51 5.37
C ASP A 134 -3.67 -3.75 5.19
N SER A 135 -4.37 -2.77 4.61
CA SER A 135 -5.82 -2.87 4.41
C SER A 135 -6.19 -3.87 3.32
N ALA A 136 -5.30 -4.10 2.35
CA ALA A 136 -5.49 -5.10 1.29
C ALA A 136 -5.22 -6.53 1.80
N ASN A 137 -4.32 -6.72 2.78
CA ASN A 137 -3.95 -8.03 3.29
C ASN A 137 -5.13 -8.89 3.78
N ALA A 138 -6.06 -8.30 4.53
CA ALA A 138 -7.24 -9.00 5.04
C ALA A 138 -8.20 -9.50 3.93
N PRO A 139 -8.69 -8.66 2.98
CA PRO A 139 -9.54 -9.11 1.89
C PRO A 139 -8.83 -10.06 0.93
N ILE A 140 -7.50 -9.92 0.74
CA ILE A 140 -6.69 -10.83 -0.08
C ILE A 140 -6.68 -12.24 0.52
N ARG A 141 -6.35 -12.37 1.82
CA ARG A 141 -6.35 -13.67 2.52
C ARG A 141 -7.73 -14.33 2.49
N ALA A 142 -8.78 -13.57 2.79
CA ALA A 142 -10.14 -14.08 2.74
C ALA A 142 -10.55 -14.53 1.32
N TYR A 143 -10.08 -13.85 0.28
CA TYR A 143 -10.33 -14.23 -1.11
C TYR A 143 -9.54 -15.48 -1.54
N LEU A 144 -8.30 -15.62 -1.11
CA LEU A 144 -7.48 -16.80 -1.35
C LEU A 144 -8.18 -18.06 -0.81
N ILE A 145 -8.68 -18.00 0.43
CA ILE A 145 -9.45 -19.09 1.06
C ILE A 145 -10.72 -19.41 0.26
N ASP A 146 -11.41 -18.38 -0.24
CA ASP A 146 -12.66 -18.56 -1.00
C ASP A 146 -12.47 -19.12 -2.42
N THR A 147 -11.25 -19.06 -2.97
CA THR A 147 -10.95 -19.50 -4.35
C THR A 147 -10.12 -20.75 -4.47
N THR A 148 -9.41 -21.17 -3.42
CA THR A 148 -8.61 -22.39 -3.41
C THR A 148 -9.36 -23.56 -2.76
N ASN A 149 -9.17 -24.76 -3.29
CA ASN A 149 -9.65 -25.98 -2.64
C ASN A 149 -8.84 -26.21 -1.33
N PRO A 150 -9.39 -26.91 -0.33
CA PRO A 150 -8.69 -27.14 0.95
C PRO A 150 -7.28 -27.74 0.80
N SER A 151 -7.04 -28.54 -0.24
CA SER A 151 -5.72 -29.11 -0.57
C SER A 151 -4.73 -28.11 -1.19
N ASP A 152 -5.22 -27.04 -1.83
CA ASP A 152 -4.42 -26.00 -2.48
C ASP A 152 -4.28 -24.74 -1.61
N GLN A 153 -5.08 -24.63 -0.54
CA GLN A 153 -5.00 -23.55 0.44
C GLN A 153 -3.61 -23.50 1.10
N GLU A 154 -3.06 -24.64 1.53
CA GLU A 154 -1.69 -24.71 2.09
C GLU A 154 -0.64 -24.20 1.11
N ARG A 155 -0.76 -24.54 -0.19
CA ARG A 155 0.16 -24.06 -1.22
C ARG A 155 0.03 -22.55 -1.44
N GLY A 156 -1.20 -22.02 -1.44
CA GLY A 156 -1.46 -20.58 -1.54
C GLY A 156 -0.90 -19.80 -0.36
N PHE A 157 -1.10 -20.30 0.87
CA PHE A 157 -0.53 -19.69 2.08
C PHE A 157 1.00 -19.76 2.07
N ASN A 158 1.59 -20.86 1.63
CA ASN A 158 3.05 -20.98 1.51
C ASN A 158 3.64 -20.01 0.48
N ILE A 159 2.98 -19.78 -0.66
CA ILE A 159 3.41 -18.79 -1.65
C ILE A 159 3.31 -17.37 -1.06
N HIS A 160 2.22 -17.04 -0.37
CA HIS A 160 2.06 -15.73 0.28
C HIS A 160 3.10 -15.52 1.40
N ALA A 161 3.44 -16.57 2.15
CA ALA A 161 4.46 -16.52 3.20
C ALA A 161 5.89 -16.41 2.66
N ILE A 162 6.13 -16.80 1.40
CA ILE A 162 7.41 -16.60 0.70
C ILE A 162 7.50 -15.18 0.14
N LEU A 163 6.38 -14.61 -0.32
CA LEU A 163 6.32 -13.24 -0.87
C LEU A 163 6.33 -12.15 0.20
N GLY A 164 5.65 -12.36 1.33
CA GLY A 164 5.55 -11.37 2.42
C GLY A 164 6.67 -11.47 3.46
N LYS A 165 7.90 -11.78 3.05
CA LYS A 165 9.08 -11.84 3.91
C LYS A 165 10.21 -10.97 3.39
#